data_AF-A0A803LXB3-F1
#
_entry.id   AF-A0A803LXB3-F1
#
_cell.length_a   1.000
_cell.length_b   1.000
_cell.length_c   1.000
_cell.angle_alpha   90.00
_cell.angle_beta   90.00
_cell.angle_gamma   90.00
#
_symmetry.space_group_name_H-M   'P 1'
#
loop_
_entity.id
_entity.type
_entity.pdbx_description
1 polymer ?
#
loop_
_entity_poly.entity_id
_entity_poly.type
_entity_poly.pdbx_seq_one_letter_code
_entity_poly.pdbx_strand_id
1 'polypeptide(L)'
;MKFSCSSLKMAVAITLPLVPSTCRRRNLSSSFQSCSSMLSIRPFNHPPVHSTQFVVFSVLSSPSQVDQSAKFVEKSRRGNLVPLSQCIFSDQLTPVLAYRCLVNENDHEAPSFLFESVEPGLHAVGRYSIVGANPAMEVIAMENFVTVINHRDGWRREEFLEDPLSIPRRITEKWTPQCIDELPQVFCGGWVGYFSQDTVRYAEKSLAFSSAPADDSDLPDVHLGLYDDVLVFDHIEKKIHAIHWVQLDRFSSVDEALDNGMECLDSLLSKVHDINNPRLSSGSIELNAQRQHHKLEVLRLTTEAYKTAIKKAKEHILDGDIHQVVLSQQFIRRTFSDPLEVYRALSIVDPSSFMAYIQIRGCILVASSPHIFNYVDKKGKFTNSTLSTIERKSEIFKENILLGRPLINGNKHHVENTRLADLGNNSCKKATDVYSTCWDALRGALPSDAFIGEPKIEAVKLIDKLEQKRRGPYGGSFGCISFSKDMDITLASKTIVFPTGKASENLYHSKNLQKRREWVAHLQVGADIMGDSDPADKQRQCEQEAAALSRAIDLAESSFLQ
;
A
#
# COMPACT_ATOMS: atom_id res chain seq x y z
N MET A 1 -29.62 -37.89 14.11
CA MET A 1 -28.94 -38.05 15.42
C MET A 1 -28.22 -39.40 15.44
N LYS A 2 -26.91 -39.35 15.72
CA LYS A 2 -26.01 -40.41 16.21
C LYS A 2 -25.56 -41.56 15.29
N PHE A 3 -24.24 -41.56 15.13
CA PHE A 3 -23.28 -42.44 14.47
C PHE A 3 -23.20 -43.89 14.98
N SER A 4 -22.70 -44.78 14.12
CA SER A 4 -21.82 -45.93 14.42
C SER A 4 -21.16 -46.38 13.10
N CYS A 5 -19.86 -46.15 12.87
CA CYS A 5 -18.67 -46.91 13.30
C CYS A 5 -18.36 -48.13 12.40
N SER A 6 -17.26 -48.05 11.63
CA SER A 6 -16.22 -49.08 11.39
C SER A 6 -15.42 -48.73 10.12
N SER A 7 -14.12 -48.42 10.06
CA SER A 7 -12.89 -49.18 10.40
C SER A 7 -12.11 -49.61 9.12
N LEU A 8 -10.77 -49.63 9.23
CA LEU A 8 -9.72 -50.18 8.32
C LEU A 8 -9.30 -49.31 7.11
N LYS A 9 -8.04 -49.24 6.66
CA LYS A 9 -6.66 -49.61 7.11
C LYS A 9 -5.71 -49.21 5.96
N MET A 10 -4.48 -48.76 6.27
CA MET A 10 -3.23 -48.81 5.46
C MET A 10 -3.21 -48.05 4.10
N ALA A 11 -2.11 -47.52 3.56
CA ALA A 11 -0.69 -47.80 3.74
C ALA A 11 0.18 -46.55 3.44
N VAL A 12 1.33 -46.51 4.11
CA VAL A 12 2.51 -45.70 3.83
C VAL A 12 3.20 -46.20 2.56
N ALA A 13 3.65 -45.31 1.68
CA ALA A 13 4.63 -45.62 0.64
C ALA A 13 5.60 -44.44 0.47
N ILE A 14 6.80 -44.64 1.00
CA ILE A 14 8.01 -43.83 0.78
C ILE A 14 8.71 -44.41 -0.46
N THR A 15 9.11 -43.57 -1.41
CA THR A 15 10.04 -43.98 -2.47
C THR A 15 10.92 -42.81 -2.92
N LEU A 16 12.21 -42.90 -2.56
CA LEU A 16 13.37 -42.29 -3.23
C LEU A 16 13.75 -43.16 -4.44
N PRO A 17 14.43 -42.59 -5.46
CA PRO A 17 15.77 -43.08 -5.81
C PRO A 17 16.74 -41.95 -6.29
N LEU A 18 17.97 -41.88 -5.77
CA LEU A 18 19.24 -42.45 -6.28
C LEU A 18 19.98 -41.62 -7.33
N VAL A 19 21.20 -41.22 -6.93
CA VAL A 19 22.33 -40.70 -7.72
C VAL A 19 22.92 -41.81 -8.60
N PRO A 20 23.58 -41.47 -9.72
CA PRO A 20 24.86 -42.11 -10.02
C PRO A 20 25.96 -41.11 -10.40
N SER A 21 27.12 -41.32 -9.80
CA SER A 21 28.43 -40.80 -10.19
C SER A 21 28.96 -41.51 -11.44
N THR A 22 29.58 -40.79 -12.39
CA THR A 22 30.81 -41.27 -13.06
C THR A 22 31.61 -40.14 -13.70
N CYS A 23 32.92 -40.30 -13.57
CA CYS A 23 34.00 -39.44 -14.00
C CYS A 23 34.30 -39.61 -15.50
N ARG A 24 34.63 -38.53 -16.23
CA ARG A 24 35.47 -38.61 -17.44
C ARG A 24 36.11 -37.27 -17.80
N ARG A 25 37.42 -37.15 -17.52
CA ARG A 25 38.36 -36.24 -18.18
C ARG A 25 38.39 -36.54 -19.69
N ARG A 26 38.38 -35.51 -20.54
CA ARG A 26 39.05 -35.53 -21.84
C ARG A 26 39.69 -34.17 -22.11
N ASN A 27 41.02 -34.20 -22.14
CA ASN A 27 41.87 -33.24 -22.83
C ASN A 27 41.55 -33.27 -24.32
N LEU A 28 41.52 -32.09 -24.96
CA LEU A 28 41.85 -31.93 -26.37
C LEU A 28 42.63 -30.64 -26.53
N SER A 29 43.92 -30.83 -26.76
CA SER A 29 44.93 -29.89 -27.24
C SER A 29 44.83 -29.71 -28.75
N SER A 30 45.42 -28.60 -29.23
CA SER A 30 45.87 -28.26 -30.60
C SER A 30 44.98 -27.23 -31.30
N SER A 31 45.48 -26.16 -31.93
CA SER A 31 46.83 -25.62 -32.10
C SER A 31 46.73 -24.31 -32.90
N PHE A 32 47.58 -23.33 -32.57
CA PHE A 32 48.23 -22.30 -33.41
C PHE A 32 47.47 -21.59 -34.55
N GLN A 33 47.42 -20.25 -34.48
CA GLN A 33 48.30 -19.40 -35.28
C GLN A 33 48.40 -17.96 -34.74
N SER A 34 49.65 -17.49 -34.67
CA SER A 34 50.14 -16.20 -34.20
C SER A 34 50.16 -15.15 -35.32
N CYS A 35 50.00 -13.88 -34.97
CA CYS A 35 50.80 -12.81 -35.57
C CYS A 35 51.05 -11.68 -34.56
N SER A 36 52.31 -11.32 -34.44
CA SER A 36 52.92 -10.50 -33.41
C SER A 36 53.09 -9.05 -33.85
N SER A 37 53.08 -8.11 -32.89
CA SER A 37 54.02 -6.98 -32.88
C SER A 37 54.30 -6.55 -31.45
N MET A 38 55.55 -6.78 -31.01
CA MET A 38 56.13 -6.33 -29.74
C MET A 38 56.49 -4.85 -29.77
N LEU A 39 56.54 -4.22 -28.59
CA LEU A 39 57.65 -3.34 -28.17
C LEU A 39 57.84 -3.41 -26.64
N SER A 40 59.12 -3.48 -26.27
CA SER A 40 59.80 -3.88 -25.01
C SER A 40 59.77 -2.79 -23.91
N ILE A 41 59.92 -3.01 -22.58
CA ILE A 41 61.16 -3.21 -21.76
C ILE A 41 60.70 -3.30 -20.26
N ARG A 42 60.78 -4.42 -19.48
CA ARG A 42 61.83 -4.95 -18.53
C ARG A 42 61.75 -4.48 -17.02
N PRO A 43 62.31 -5.20 -16.00
CA PRO A 43 61.56 -5.98 -14.97
C PRO A 43 61.99 -5.80 -13.46
N PHE A 44 61.64 -6.76 -12.57
CA PHE A 44 62.03 -7.06 -11.14
C PHE A 44 61.02 -6.60 -10.04
N ASN A 45 60.70 -7.29 -8.93
CA ASN A 45 61.12 -8.55 -8.26
C ASN A 45 60.04 -8.96 -7.20
N HIS A 46 59.89 -10.26 -6.88
CA HIS A 46 58.99 -10.79 -5.82
C HIS A 46 59.63 -10.77 -4.40
N PRO A 47 58.82 -10.81 -3.32
CA PRO A 47 59.16 -11.52 -2.09
C PRO A 47 58.09 -12.59 -1.69
N PRO A 48 58.39 -13.48 -0.71
CA PRO A 48 57.85 -14.84 -0.66
C PRO A 48 56.59 -15.02 0.20
N VAL A 49 55.91 -16.14 -0.07
CA VAL A 49 54.74 -16.69 0.60
C VAL A 49 55.09 -17.15 2.02
N HIS A 50 54.35 -16.68 3.02
CA HIS A 50 54.31 -17.26 4.37
C HIS A 50 52.89 -17.72 4.73
N SER A 51 52.86 -18.89 5.37
CA SER A 51 51.73 -19.64 5.93
C SER A 51 50.68 -18.80 6.65
N THR A 52 49.44 -18.88 6.18
CA THR A 52 48.26 -18.34 6.88
C THR A 52 47.87 -19.25 8.05
N GLN A 53 48.17 -18.80 9.27
CA GLN A 53 47.48 -19.24 10.47
C GLN A 53 46.03 -18.76 10.41
N PHE A 54 45.07 -19.66 10.66
CA PHE A 54 43.68 -19.29 10.90
C PHE A 54 43.61 -18.49 12.20
N VAL A 55 43.51 -17.17 12.08
CA VAL A 55 43.07 -16.31 13.17
C VAL A 55 41.55 -16.38 13.22
N VAL A 56 41.01 -17.02 14.26
CA VAL A 56 39.61 -16.89 14.63
C VAL A 56 39.41 -15.42 15.01
N PHE A 57 38.81 -14.63 14.13
CA PHE A 57 38.32 -13.30 14.47
C PHE A 57 37.15 -13.48 15.44
N SER A 58 37.41 -13.26 16.72
CA SER A 58 36.35 -12.91 17.67
C SER A 58 35.66 -11.67 17.13
N VAL A 59 34.35 -11.76 16.90
CA VAL A 59 33.49 -10.65 16.48
C VAL A 59 33.61 -9.53 17.52
N LEU A 60 34.46 -8.53 17.24
CA LEU A 60 34.50 -7.28 17.98
C LEU A 60 33.29 -6.48 17.50
N SER A 61 32.23 -6.48 18.31
CA SER A 61 31.03 -5.67 18.08
C SER A 61 31.41 -4.23 17.84
N SER A 62 30.81 -3.60 16.83
CA SER A 62 31.08 -2.19 16.51
C SER A 62 30.59 -1.29 17.66
N PRO A 63 31.20 -0.11 17.88
CA PRO A 63 30.78 0.81 18.94
C PRO A 63 29.30 1.20 18.89
N SER A 64 28.71 1.23 17.69
CA SER A 64 27.28 1.48 17.47
C SER A 64 26.40 0.33 17.96
N GLN A 65 26.86 -0.92 17.81
CA GLN A 65 26.13 -2.11 18.25
C GLN A 65 26.12 -2.21 19.79
N VAL A 66 27.23 -1.88 20.45
CA VAL A 66 27.32 -1.86 21.92
C VAL A 66 26.39 -0.81 22.54
N ASP A 67 26.28 0.37 21.92
CA ASP A 67 25.36 1.43 22.33
C ASP A 67 23.88 1.03 22.15
N GLN A 68 23.57 0.38 21.02
CA GLN A 68 22.22 -0.13 20.74
C GLN A 68 21.78 -1.22 21.73
N SER A 69 22.66 -2.18 22.06
CA SER A 69 22.38 -3.21 23.07
C SER A 69 22.07 -2.59 24.44
N ALA A 70 22.86 -1.61 24.89
CA ALA A 70 22.65 -0.95 26.18
C ALA A 70 21.31 -0.20 26.22
N LYS A 71 20.97 0.54 25.15
CA LYS A 71 19.68 1.23 25.00
C LYS A 71 18.51 0.26 24.99
N PHE A 72 18.63 -0.85 24.26
CA PHE A 72 17.59 -1.88 24.22
C PHE A 72 17.29 -2.42 25.61
N VAL A 73 18.32 -2.78 26.37
CA VAL A 73 18.17 -3.26 27.76
C VAL A 73 17.56 -2.20 28.66
N GLU A 74 17.93 -0.92 28.52
CA GLU A 74 17.29 0.16 29.30
C GLU A 74 15.79 0.26 28.99
N LYS A 75 15.43 0.29 27.70
CA LYS A 75 14.04 0.44 27.24
C LYS A 75 13.20 -0.78 27.59
N SER A 76 13.78 -1.98 27.59
CA SER A 76 13.10 -3.22 27.97
C SER A 76 12.51 -3.20 29.39
N ARG A 77 13.05 -2.36 30.27
CA ARG A 77 12.56 -2.20 31.64
C ARG A 77 11.27 -1.36 31.74
N ARG A 78 10.95 -0.60 30.69
CA ARG A 78 9.85 0.38 30.67
C ARG A 78 8.67 -0.05 29.78
N GLY A 79 8.83 -1.09 28.98
CA GLY A 79 7.77 -1.65 28.15
C GLY A 79 8.20 -2.90 27.42
N ASN A 80 7.24 -3.55 26.75
CA ASN A 80 7.35 -4.89 26.18
C ASN A 80 7.51 -4.92 24.65
N LEU A 81 7.66 -3.75 24.02
CA LEU A 81 7.84 -3.64 22.57
C LEU A 81 8.92 -2.58 22.30
N VAL A 82 10.09 -3.03 21.84
CA VAL A 82 11.30 -2.21 21.76
C VAL A 82 11.87 -2.26 20.34
N PRO A 83 12.13 -1.12 19.69
CA PRO A 83 12.71 -1.11 18.35
C PRO A 83 14.23 -1.30 18.41
N LEU A 84 14.75 -2.00 17.42
CA LEU A 84 16.14 -2.02 17.01
C LEU A 84 16.24 -1.33 15.65
N SER A 85 17.31 -0.58 15.41
CA SER A 85 17.46 0.12 14.15
C SER A 85 18.91 0.31 13.75
N GLN A 86 19.17 0.24 12.45
CA GLN A 86 20.46 0.57 11.87
C GLN A 86 20.29 1.54 10.70
N CYS A 87 21.12 2.58 10.67
CA CYS A 87 21.15 3.56 9.58
C CYS A 87 22.17 3.15 8.53
N ILE A 88 21.75 3.15 7.27
CA ILE A 88 22.61 2.88 6.10
C ILE A 88 22.50 4.02 5.09
N PHE A 89 23.44 4.11 4.15
CA PHE A 89 23.39 5.14 3.10
C PHE A 89 22.27 4.86 2.10
N SER A 90 21.61 5.92 1.63
CA SER A 90 20.50 5.83 0.65
C SER A 90 20.95 6.02 -0.80
N ASP A 91 22.25 6.11 -1.08
CA ASP A 91 22.81 6.47 -2.39
C ASP A 91 22.75 5.32 -3.42
N GLN A 92 22.76 4.07 -2.95
CA GLN A 92 22.68 2.87 -3.78
C GLN A 92 21.29 2.25 -3.88
N LEU A 93 20.33 2.75 -3.09
CA LEU A 93 18.99 2.20 -2.98
C LEU A 93 17.95 3.30 -3.18
N THR A 94 17.02 3.07 -4.09
CA THR A 94 15.79 3.87 -4.19
C THR A 94 14.67 3.14 -3.45
N PRO A 95 13.60 3.84 -3.00
CA PRO A 95 12.45 3.19 -2.36
C PRO A 95 11.84 2.07 -3.22
N VAL A 96 11.75 2.30 -4.54
CA VAL A 96 11.24 1.30 -5.51
C VAL A 96 12.16 0.08 -5.60
N LEU A 97 13.49 0.28 -5.61
CA LEU A 97 14.44 -0.83 -5.63
C LEU A 97 14.39 -1.63 -4.33
N ALA A 98 14.36 -0.95 -3.18
CA ALA A 98 14.23 -1.61 -1.89
C ALA A 98 12.93 -2.40 -1.76
N TYR A 99 11.81 -1.87 -2.27
CA TYR A 99 10.56 -2.63 -2.36
C TYR A 99 10.76 -3.94 -3.14
N ARG A 100 11.42 -3.89 -4.30
CA ARG A 100 11.69 -5.08 -5.12
C ARG A 100 12.70 -6.04 -4.47
N CYS A 101 13.63 -5.56 -3.64
CA CYS A 101 14.51 -6.43 -2.84
C CYS A 101 13.72 -7.21 -1.77
N LEU A 102 12.62 -6.65 -1.26
CA LEU A 102 11.81 -7.28 -0.21
C LEU A 102 10.70 -8.19 -0.75
N VAL A 103 10.25 -7.96 -1.99
CA VAL A 103 9.10 -8.65 -2.60
C VAL A 103 9.49 -9.24 -3.96
N ASN A 104 9.39 -10.57 -4.07
CA ASN A 104 9.65 -11.29 -5.31
C ASN A 104 8.70 -10.81 -6.43
N GLU A 105 9.22 -10.64 -7.65
CA GLU A 105 8.44 -10.14 -8.80
C GLU A 105 7.20 -10.97 -9.12
N ASN A 106 7.26 -12.29 -8.89
CA ASN A 106 6.16 -13.21 -9.18
C ASN A 106 5.23 -13.45 -7.97
N ASP A 107 5.53 -12.88 -6.81
CA ASP A 107 4.75 -13.07 -5.60
C ASP A 107 3.79 -11.89 -5.42
N HIS A 108 2.64 -11.96 -6.10
CA HIS A 108 1.61 -10.92 -6.08
C HIS A 108 0.62 -11.03 -4.91
N GLU A 109 0.79 -12.05 -4.05
CA GLU A 109 -0.05 -12.28 -2.88
C GLU A 109 0.69 -11.99 -1.57
N ALA A 110 1.99 -11.67 -1.62
CA ALA A 110 2.80 -11.24 -0.49
C ALA A 110 2.38 -9.84 -0.02
N PRO A 111 1.75 -9.69 1.16
CA PRO A 111 1.35 -8.37 1.60
C PRO A 111 2.56 -7.46 1.82
N SER A 112 2.48 -6.27 1.26
CA SER A 112 3.58 -5.31 1.25
C SER A 112 3.09 -3.92 0.87
N PHE A 113 3.92 -2.92 1.15
CA PHE A 113 3.61 -1.55 0.80
C PHE A 113 4.86 -0.72 0.51
N LEU A 114 4.67 0.32 -0.31
CA LEU A 114 5.58 1.42 -0.53
C LEU A 114 4.75 2.71 -0.45
N PHE A 115 5.10 3.56 0.52
CA PHE A 115 4.53 4.89 0.66
C PHE A 115 5.56 5.94 0.29
N GLU A 116 5.15 6.89 -0.54
CA GLU A 116 5.95 8.05 -0.89
C GLU A 116 5.10 9.31 -0.71
N SER A 117 5.74 10.39 -0.30
CA SER A 117 5.08 11.69 -0.22
C SER A 117 5.71 12.65 -1.23
N VAL A 118 4.93 13.60 -1.71
CA VAL A 118 5.39 14.74 -2.52
C VAL A 118 4.97 16.00 -1.77
N GLU A 119 5.87 16.96 -1.59
CA GLU A 119 5.49 18.20 -0.90
C GLU A 119 4.49 18.99 -1.77
N PRO A 120 3.33 19.40 -1.24
CA PRO A 120 2.37 20.16 -2.02
C PRO A 120 3.00 21.44 -2.57
N GLY A 121 3.15 21.52 -3.89
CA GLY A 121 3.50 22.74 -4.58
C GLY A 121 4.98 23.06 -4.78
N LEU A 122 5.85 22.29 -4.13
CA LEU A 122 7.22 22.14 -4.54
C LEU A 122 7.23 20.87 -5.39
N HIS A 123 7.71 20.90 -6.63
CA HIS A 123 7.88 19.68 -7.44
C HIS A 123 9.02 18.82 -6.85
N ALA A 124 8.93 18.47 -5.57
CA ALA A 124 9.95 17.89 -4.73
C ALA A 124 9.36 16.71 -3.95
N VAL A 125 10.13 15.63 -3.90
CA VAL A 125 9.80 14.45 -3.10
C VAL A 125 9.76 14.86 -1.63
N GLY A 126 8.73 14.42 -0.91
CA GLY A 126 8.61 14.59 0.53
C GLY A 126 9.80 13.98 1.25
N ARG A 127 10.06 14.42 2.49
CA ARG A 127 11.26 14.00 3.23
C ARG A 127 11.39 12.48 3.36
N TYR A 128 10.27 11.76 3.51
CA TYR A 128 10.29 10.33 3.80
C TYR A 128 9.58 9.47 2.76
N SER A 129 10.16 8.31 2.49
CA SER A 129 9.47 7.17 1.87
C SER A 129 9.57 5.95 2.79
N ILE A 130 8.56 5.11 2.80
CA ILE A 130 8.44 3.99 3.75
C ILE A 130 8.14 2.71 2.98
N VAL A 131 8.89 1.66 3.27
CA VAL A 131 8.75 0.35 2.61
C VAL A 131 8.62 -0.74 3.66
N GLY A 132 7.65 -1.64 3.49
CA GLY A 132 7.49 -2.82 4.33
C GLY A 132 6.93 -3.99 3.54
N ALA A 133 7.27 -5.21 3.94
CA ALA A 133 6.82 -6.44 3.30
C ALA A 133 6.76 -7.58 4.32
N ASN A 134 6.01 -8.63 4.01
CA ASN A 134 5.92 -9.85 4.82
C ASN A 134 5.50 -9.55 6.27
N PRO A 135 4.26 -9.11 6.50
CA PRO A 135 3.81 -8.78 7.84
C PRO A 135 3.89 -9.99 8.76
N ALA A 136 4.18 -9.74 10.03
CA ALA A 136 4.14 -10.73 11.09
C ALA A 136 2.75 -11.33 11.30
N MET A 137 1.70 -10.54 11.03
CA MET A 137 0.31 -10.95 11.17
C MET A 137 -0.56 -10.24 10.15
N GLU A 138 -1.61 -10.90 9.69
CA GLU A 138 -2.66 -10.32 8.85
C GLU A 138 -4.02 -10.45 9.52
N VAL A 139 -4.85 -9.42 9.37
CA VAL A 139 -6.28 -9.42 9.70
C VAL A 139 -7.05 -9.10 8.44
N ILE A 140 -7.85 -10.06 7.97
CA ILE A 140 -8.55 -10.00 6.69
C ILE A 140 -10.04 -10.19 6.96
N ALA A 141 -10.87 -9.22 6.60
CA ALA A 141 -12.32 -9.28 6.77
C ALA A 141 -13.01 -9.34 5.41
N MET A 142 -13.87 -10.33 5.23
CA MET A 142 -14.86 -10.38 4.16
C MET A 142 -16.22 -10.45 4.83
N GLU A 143 -16.95 -9.34 4.82
CA GLU A 143 -18.10 -9.14 5.68
C GLU A 143 -17.74 -9.47 7.15
N ASN A 144 -18.64 -10.11 7.88
CA ASN A 144 -18.38 -10.50 9.26
C ASN A 144 -17.45 -11.72 9.41
N PHE A 145 -16.92 -12.28 8.32
CA PHE A 145 -15.98 -13.39 8.37
C PHE A 145 -14.53 -12.87 8.40
N VAL A 146 -13.86 -13.02 9.53
CA VAL A 146 -12.51 -12.51 9.76
C VAL A 146 -11.51 -13.65 9.81
N THR A 147 -10.51 -13.59 8.94
CA THR A 147 -9.35 -14.47 8.93
C THR A 147 -8.15 -13.75 9.57
N VAL A 148 -7.56 -14.35 10.59
CA VAL A 148 -6.31 -13.88 11.20
C VAL A 148 -5.21 -14.88 10.87
N ILE A 149 -4.15 -14.41 10.23
CA ILE A 149 -2.98 -15.22 9.87
C ILE A 149 -1.81 -14.69 10.69
N ASN A 150 -1.19 -15.52 11.52
CA ASN A 150 0.01 -15.17 12.26
C ASN A 150 1.20 -15.92 11.64
N HIS A 151 2.02 -15.18 10.91
CA HIS A 151 3.19 -15.72 10.23
C HIS A 151 4.34 -16.03 11.19
N ARG A 152 4.43 -15.30 12.32
CA ARG A 152 5.45 -15.59 13.35
C ARG A 152 5.27 -16.97 13.98
N ASP A 153 4.02 -17.36 14.23
CA ASP A 153 3.68 -18.61 14.93
C ASP A 153 3.15 -19.70 13.98
N GLY A 154 3.00 -19.40 12.69
CA GLY A 154 2.57 -20.34 11.67
C GLY A 154 1.13 -20.84 11.80
N TRP A 155 0.21 -20.03 12.34
CA TRP A 155 -1.20 -20.42 12.48
C TRP A 155 -2.15 -19.48 11.74
N ARG A 156 -3.29 -20.04 11.33
CA ARG A 156 -4.44 -19.31 10.76
C ARG A 156 -5.68 -19.64 11.56
N ARG A 157 -6.50 -18.62 11.86
CA ARG A 157 -7.81 -18.76 12.50
C ARG A 157 -8.85 -17.97 11.75
N GLU A 158 -10.06 -18.45 11.82
CA GLU A 158 -11.24 -17.84 11.21
C GLU A 158 -12.30 -17.69 12.29
N GLU A 159 -12.93 -16.52 12.35
CA GLU A 159 -13.97 -16.22 13.31
C GLU A 159 -14.99 -15.25 12.72
N PHE A 160 -16.21 -15.31 13.26
CA PHE A 160 -17.27 -14.38 12.88
C PHE A 160 -17.31 -13.23 13.89
N LEU A 161 -17.16 -11.99 13.43
CA LEU A 161 -17.11 -10.79 14.27
C LEU A 161 -17.98 -9.65 13.72
N GLU A 162 -18.64 -8.92 14.61
CA GLU A 162 -19.34 -7.68 14.24
C GLU A 162 -18.37 -6.56 13.82
N ASP A 163 -17.17 -6.54 14.41
CA ASP A 163 -16.14 -5.54 14.14
C ASP A 163 -14.76 -6.17 13.94
N PRO A 164 -14.21 -6.16 12.71
CA PRO A 164 -12.86 -6.66 12.46
C PRO A 164 -11.78 -5.79 13.10
N LEU A 165 -12.01 -4.48 13.30
CA LEU A 165 -11.03 -3.56 13.91
C LEU A 165 -10.84 -3.83 15.41
N SER A 166 -11.74 -4.59 16.02
CA SER A 166 -11.60 -5.03 17.41
C SER A 166 -10.41 -5.98 17.61
N ILE A 167 -9.92 -6.66 16.57
CA ILE A 167 -8.77 -7.57 16.64
C ILE A 167 -7.45 -6.82 16.76
N PRO A 168 -7.05 -5.97 15.80
CA PRO A 168 -5.81 -5.22 15.90
C PRO A 168 -5.82 -4.29 17.11
N ARG A 169 -6.99 -3.76 17.52
CA ARG A 169 -7.16 -3.04 18.78
C ARG A 169 -6.76 -3.89 20.00
N ARG A 170 -7.42 -5.04 20.20
CA ARG A 170 -7.17 -5.94 21.35
C ARG A 170 -5.73 -6.46 21.41
N ILE A 171 -5.09 -6.60 20.25
CA ILE A 171 -3.67 -6.97 20.16
C ILE A 171 -2.79 -5.80 20.61
N THR A 172 -3.02 -4.61 20.05
CA THR A 172 -2.21 -3.40 20.31
C THR A 172 -2.33 -2.92 21.76
N GLU A 173 -3.49 -3.10 22.40
CA GLU A 173 -3.71 -2.74 23.81
C GLU A 173 -2.81 -3.50 24.79
N LYS A 174 -2.24 -4.63 24.39
CA LYS A 174 -1.30 -5.42 25.21
C LYS A 174 0.13 -4.88 25.16
N TRP A 175 0.42 -3.95 24.26
CA TRP A 175 1.76 -3.45 24.04
C TRP A 175 1.98 -2.07 24.65
N THR A 176 3.18 -1.91 25.21
CA THR A 176 3.74 -0.67 25.75
C THR A 176 5.01 -0.34 24.97
N PRO A 177 4.87 0.21 23.76
CA PRO A 177 6.01 0.47 22.89
C PRO A 177 6.93 1.54 23.47
N GLN A 178 8.22 1.37 23.22
CA GLN A 178 9.25 2.31 23.65
C GLN A 178 9.72 3.17 22.49
N CYS A 179 9.67 4.49 22.68
CA CYS A 179 10.28 5.44 21.75
C CYS A 179 11.79 5.53 22.01
N ILE A 180 12.56 5.55 20.92
CA ILE A 180 13.99 5.90 20.93
C ILE A 180 14.17 7.17 20.09
N ASP A 181 15.10 8.04 20.49
CA ASP A 181 15.23 9.39 19.93
C ASP A 181 15.85 9.39 18.52
N GLU A 182 16.50 8.29 18.16
CA GLU A 182 17.16 8.08 16.88
C GLU A 182 16.19 7.75 15.73
N LEU A 183 14.96 7.34 16.05
CA LEU A 183 13.96 7.05 15.02
C LEU A 183 13.31 8.34 14.49
N PRO A 184 13.07 8.41 13.17
CA PRO A 184 12.38 9.55 12.60
C PRO A 184 10.95 9.64 13.16
N GLN A 185 10.40 10.85 13.21
CA GLN A 185 9.05 11.09 13.70
C GLN A 185 7.98 10.79 12.63
N VAL A 186 8.08 9.61 12.02
CA VAL A 186 7.13 9.06 11.05
C VAL A 186 6.80 7.61 11.42
N PHE A 187 5.92 6.98 10.66
CA PHE A 187 5.62 5.57 10.83
C PHE A 187 6.91 4.72 10.72
N CYS A 188 7.22 3.98 11.79
CA CYS A 188 8.41 3.14 11.92
C CYS A 188 8.08 1.66 12.15
N GLY A 189 6.79 1.29 12.09
CA GLY A 189 6.30 -0.05 12.40
C GLY A 189 4.90 -0.01 13.00
N GLY A 190 4.12 -1.06 12.76
CA GLY A 190 2.74 -1.15 13.20
C GLY A 190 1.83 -1.73 12.12
N TRP A 191 0.55 -1.35 12.17
CA TRP A 191 -0.45 -1.84 11.23
C TRP A 191 -0.46 -1.00 9.96
N VAL A 192 -0.46 -1.66 8.80
CA VAL A 192 -0.62 -1.02 7.50
C VAL A 192 -1.66 -1.77 6.71
N GLY A 193 -2.52 -1.04 6.00
CA GLY A 193 -3.43 -1.69 5.09
C GLY A 193 -4.52 -0.80 4.56
N TYR A 194 -5.65 -1.43 4.31
CA TYR A 194 -6.71 -0.91 3.47
C TYR A 194 -8.09 -1.22 4.06
N PHE A 195 -9.02 -0.30 3.83
CA PHE A 195 -10.40 -0.28 4.30
C PHE A 195 -11.33 0.07 3.15
N SER A 196 -12.25 -0.82 2.80
CA SER A 196 -13.24 -0.60 1.75
C SER A 196 -14.31 0.41 2.14
N GLN A 197 -15.07 0.87 1.15
CA GLN A 197 -16.25 1.71 1.40
C GLN A 197 -17.32 0.96 2.23
N ASP A 198 -17.37 -0.37 2.15
CA ASP A 198 -18.29 -1.20 2.93
C ASP A 198 -17.90 -1.30 4.41
N THR A 199 -16.74 -0.76 4.83
CA THR A 199 -16.41 -0.65 6.26
C THR A 199 -17.43 0.16 7.07
N VAL A 200 -18.22 1.02 6.42
CA VAL A 200 -19.38 1.71 7.03
C VAL A 200 -20.34 0.73 7.70
N ARG A 201 -20.49 -0.47 7.16
CA ARG A 201 -21.45 -1.48 7.58
C ARG A 201 -21.08 -2.11 8.93
N TYR A 202 -19.78 -2.16 9.27
CA TYR A 202 -19.34 -2.56 10.60
C TYR A 202 -19.71 -1.53 11.67
N ALA A 203 -19.75 -0.25 11.31
CA ALA A 203 -20.07 0.85 12.21
C ALA A 203 -21.58 1.09 12.35
N GLU A 204 -22.33 0.99 11.25
CA GLU A 204 -23.73 1.39 11.16
C GLU A 204 -24.67 0.17 11.02
N LYS A 205 -25.31 -0.24 12.12
CA LYS A 205 -26.18 -1.44 12.19
C LYS A 205 -27.34 -1.43 11.20
N SER A 206 -27.78 -0.27 10.73
CA SER A 206 -28.85 -0.15 9.72
C SER A 206 -28.39 -0.53 8.30
N LEU A 207 -27.10 -0.71 8.07
CA LEU A 207 -26.50 -1.04 6.78
C LEU A 207 -25.95 -2.47 6.81
N ALA A 208 -26.83 -3.47 6.81
CA ALA A 208 -26.41 -4.87 6.80
C ALA A 208 -25.66 -5.23 5.50
N PHE A 209 -24.72 -6.18 5.58
CA PHE A 209 -24.06 -6.73 4.39
C PHE A 209 -25.04 -7.44 3.45
N SER A 210 -26.12 -8.03 4.00
CA SER A 210 -27.18 -8.68 3.21
C SER A 210 -27.99 -7.72 2.33
N SER A 211 -27.97 -6.41 2.61
CA SER A 211 -28.60 -5.39 1.76
C SER A 211 -27.64 -4.73 0.79
N ALA A 212 -26.34 -5.09 0.84
CA ALA A 212 -25.35 -4.56 -0.08
C ALA A 212 -25.57 -5.12 -1.49
N PRO A 213 -25.12 -4.39 -2.53
CA PRO A 213 -25.06 -4.93 -3.89
C PRO A 213 -24.19 -6.19 -3.96
N ALA A 214 -24.36 -6.97 -5.03
CA ALA A 214 -23.53 -8.13 -5.29
C ALA A 214 -22.05 -7.77 -5.37
N ASP A 215 -21.20 -8.59 -4.75
CA ASP A 215 -19.76 -8.47 -4.80
C ASP A 215 -19.17 -9.54 -5.72
N ASP A 216 -18.71 -9.11 -6.89
CA ASP A 216 -18.02 -9.99 -7.85
C ASP A 216 -16.51 -9.76 -7.83
N SER A 217 -16.01 -8.90 -6.93
CA SER A 217 -14.60 -8.53 -6.88
C SER A 217 -13.78 -9.45 -5.99
N ASP A 218 -14.44 -10.22 -5.10
CA ASP A 218 -13.82 -11.10 -4.10
C ASP A 218 -12.71 -10.38 -3.30
N LEU A 219 -12.86 -9.06 -3.10
CA LEU A 219 -11.89 -8.24 -2.37
C LEU A 219 -12.29 -8.17 -0.89
N PRO A 220 -11.31 -8.17 0.03
CA PRO A 220 -11.61 -7.98 1.44
C PRO A 220 -12.11 -6.56 1.72
N ASP A 221 -13.03 -6.44 2.68
CA ASP A 221 -13.47 -5.14 3.19
C ASP A 221 -12.39 -4.47 4.04
N VAL A 222 -11.60 -5.28 4.75
CA VAL A 222 -10.45 -4.83 5.53
C VAL A 222 -9.32 -5.81 5.30
N HIS A 223 -8.14 -5.30 4.96
CA HIS A 223 -6.90 -6.08 5.02
C HIS A 223 -5.84 -5.25 5.74
N LEU A 224 -5.36 -5.77 6.86
CA LEU A 224 -4.33 -5.14 7.69
C LEU A 224 -3.17 -6.10 7.90
N GLY A 225 -1.96 -5.66 7.60
CA GLY A 225 -0.72 -6.33 7.96
C GLY A 225 -0.06 -5.64 9.16
N LEU A 226 0.44 -6.42 10.10
CA LEU A 226 1.30 -5.96 11.19
C LEU A 226 2.76 -6.08 10.76
N TYR A 227 3.47 -4.96 10.62
CA TYR A 227 4.85 -4.92 10.14
C TYR A 227 5.79 -4.54 11.27
N ASP A 228 6.64 -5.49 11.66
CA ASP A 228 7.76 -5.26 12.58
C ASP A 228 8.98 -4.71 11.85
N ASP A 229 9.13 -5.10 10.58
CA ASP A 229 10.23 -4.72 9.70
C ASP A 229 9.81 -3.58 8.78
N VAL A 230 10.55 -2.48 8.84
CA VAL A 230 10.29 -1.32 7.97
C VAL A 230 11.61 -0.67 7.55
N LEU A 231 11.66 -0.20 6.30
CA LEU A 231 12.71 0.68 5.81
C LEU A 231 12.15 2.09 5.66
N VAL A 232 12.75 3.05 6.36
CA VAL A 232 12.38 4.47 6.26
C VAL A 232 13.51 5.23 5.59
N PHE A 233 13.25 5.73 4.38
CA PHE A 233 14.17 6.58 3.63
C PHE A 233 14.04 8.01 4.11
N ASP A 234 15.14 8.63 4.56
CA ASP A 234 15.25 10.07 4.76
C ASP A 234 15.99 10.69 3.58
N HIS A 235 15.23 11.32 2.68
CA HIS A 235 15.76 11.92 1.45
C HIS A 235 16.57 13.19 1.69
N ILE A 236 16.44 13.81 2.87
CA ILE A 236 17.20 15.01 3.24
C ILE A 236 18.53 14.59 3.86
N GLU A 237 18.50 13.67 4.83
CA GLU A 237 19.72 13.19 5.50
C GLU A 237 20.49 12.14 4.69
N LYS A 238 19.92 11.65 3.58
CA LYS A 238 20.50 10.62 2.68
C LYS A 238 20.77 9.30 3.40
N LYS A 239 19.83 8.90 4.26
CA LYS A 239 19.91 7.70 5.09
C LYS A 239 18.68 6.83 4.88
N ILE A 240 18.85 5.54 5.14
CA ILE A 240 17.75 4.59 5.30
C ILE A 240 17.84 4.07 6.73
N HIS A 241 16.76 4.20 7.49
CA HIS A 241 16.59 3.53 8.77
C HIS A 241 15.99 2.15 8.49
N ALA A 242 16.79 1.10 8.67
CA ALA A 242 16.27 -0.26 8.78
C ALA A 242 15.85 -0.50 10.22
N ILE A 243 14.58 -0.85 10.43
CA ILE A 243 13.96 -0.92 11.75
C ILE A 243 13.30 -2.28 11.92
N HIS A 244 13.55 -2.91 13.07
CA HIS A 244 12.91 -4.15 13.50
C HIS A 244 12.32 -3.96 14.91
N TRP A 245 11.06 -4.33 15.12
CA TRP A 245 10.40 -4.24 16.43
C TRP A 245 10.40 -5.59 17.16
N VAL A 246 10.94 -5.61 18.38
CA VAL A 246 11.05 -6.81 19.21
C VAL A 246 9.98 -6.81 20.30
N GLN A 247 9.16 -7.86 20.34
CA GLN A 247 8.18 -8.09 21.39
C GLN A 247 8.77 -8.96 22.51
N LEU A 248 9.02 -8.37 23.68
CA LEU A 248 9.74 -9.01 24.79
C LEU A 248 8.99 -10.20 25.40
N ASP A 249 7.66 -10.13 25.46
CA ASP A 249 6.83 -11.18 26.07
C ASP A 249 6.94 -12.55 25.38
N ARG A 250 7.62 -12.61 24.22
CA ARG A 250 7.85 -13.83 23.46
C ARG A 250 9.11 -14.59 23.87
N PHE A 251 9.98 -13.99 24.67
CA PHE A 251 11.29 -14.53 25.00
C PHE A 251 11.41 -14.80 26.50
N SER A 252 12.27 -15.75 26.86
CA SER A 252 12.49 -16.10 28.26
C SER A 252 13.37 -15.08 28.99
N SER A 253 14.17 -14.32 28.24
CA SER A 253 15.04 -13.26 28.76
C SER A 253 15.17 -12.09 27.79
N VAL A 254 15.60 -10.93 28.31
CA VAL A 254 15.89 -9.73 27.48
C VAL A 254 17.06 -9.98 26.54
N ASP A 255 18.05 -10.76 26.96
CA ASP A 255 19.22 -11.09 26.14
C ASP A 255 18.82 -11.95 24.94
N GLU A 256 17.98 -12.96 25.15
CA GLU A 256 17.42 -13.79 24.07
C GLU A 256 16.59 -12.95 23.08
N ALA A 257 15.80 -12.00 23.59
CA ALA A 257 15.02 -11.08 22.76
C ALA A 257 15.93 -10.16 21.93
N LEU A 258 17.02 -9.67 22.52
CA LEU A 258 18.00 -8.82 21.84
C LEU A 258 18.72 -9.59 20.75
N ASP A 259 19.24 -10.79 21.06
CA ASP A 259 19.96 -11.62 20.10
C ASP A 259 19.07 -11.95 18.89
N ASN A 260 17.83 -12.41 19.13
CA ASN A 260 16.89 -12.69 18.04
C ASN A 260 16.50 -11.43 17.26
N GLY A 261 16.31 -10.30 17.94
CA GLY A 261 16.00 -9.03 17.30
C GLY A 261 17.13 -8.53 16.40
N MET A 262 18.39 -8.70 16.82
CA MET A 262 19.55 -8.36 16.01
C MET A 262 19.68 -9.29 14.79
N GLU A 263 19.44 -10.59 14.95
CA GLU A 263 19.39 -11.53 13.82
C GLU A 263 18.31 -11.15 12.79
N CYS A 264 17.12 -10.76 13.26
CA CYS A 264 16.05 -10.29 12.37
C CYS A 264 16.44 -8.99 11.65
N LEU A 265 17.05 -8.03 12.35
CA LEU A 265 17.53 -6.79 11.75
C LEU A 265 18.62 -7.04 10.70
N ASP A 266 19.58 -7.92 11.00
CA ASP A 266 20.63 -8.33 10.06
C ASP A 266 20.04 -9.04 8.84
N SER A 267 18.99 -9.86 9.04
CA SER A 267 18.25 -10.47 7.95
C SER A 267 17.59 -9.43 7.04
N LEU A 268 16.94 -8.41 7.61
CA LEU A 268 16.36 -7.30 6.85
C LEU A 268 17.43 -6.54 6.04
N LEU A 269 18.56 -6.20 6.67
CA LEU A 269 19.68 -5.53 6.04
C LEU A 269 20.30 -6.36 4.91
N SER A 270 20.44 -7.68 5.11
CA SER A 270 21.02 -8.57 4.09
C SER A 270 20.23 -8.58 2.78
N LYS A 271 18.90 -8.41 2.84
CA LYS A 271 18.03 -8.35 1.66
C LYS A 271 18.27 -7.11 0.79
N VAL A 272 18.69 -6.00 1.40
CA VAL A 272 18.90 -4.72 0.69
C VAL A 272 20.36 -4.41 0.40
N HIS A 273 21.29 -5.08 1.06
CA HIS A 273 22.73 -4.98 0.80
C HIS A 273 23.26 -5.98 -0.22
N ASP A 274 22.42 -6.87 -0.76
CA ASP A 274 22.87 -7.89 -1.71
C ASP A 274 23.44 -7.26 -2.99
N ILE A 275 24.58 -7.80 -3.45
CA ILE A 275 25.29 -7.41 -4.66
C ILE A 275 24.45 -7.73 -5.91
N ASN A 276 23.51 -8.68 -5.81
CA ASN A 276 22.63 -9.09 -6.91
C ASN A 276 21.24 -8.47 -6.83
N ASN A 277 21.16 -7.17 -6.55
CA ASN A 277 19.89 -6.45 -6.55
C ASN A 277 19.04 -6.72 -7.81
N PRO A 278 17.72 -6.88 -7.66
CA PRO A 278 16.84 -7.19 -8.78
C PRO A 278 16.92 -6.08 -9.83
N ARG A 279 17.02 -6.49 -11.11
CA ARG A 279 17.03 -5.52 -12.22
C ARG A 279 15.62 -4.99 -12.45
N LEU A 280 15.42 -3.70 -12.24
CA LEU A 280 14.22 -3.00 -12.65
C LEU A 280 14.33 -2.59 -14.12
N SER A 281 13.23 -2.69 -14.87
CA SER A 281 13.13 -2.15 -16.23
C SER A 281 13.50 -0.65 -16.21
N SER A 282 14.57 -0.24 -16.89
CA SER A 282 15.01 1.17 -16.89
C SER A 282 13.93 2.07 -17.48
N GLY A 283 13.30 1.62 -18.57
CA GLY A 283 12.31 2.34 -19.34
C GLY A 283 12.80 3.64 -19.97
N SER A 284 12.04 4.17 -20.93
CA SER A 284 12.29 5.48 -21.55
C SER A 284 11.06 6.37 -21.40
N ILE A 285 11.27 7.66 -21.09
CA ILE A 285 10.17 8.61 -20.89
C ILE A 285 10.07 9.50 -22.12
N GLU A 286 8.97 9.40 -22.85
CA GLU A 286 8.64 10.26 -23.99
C GLU A 286 7.38 11.08 -23.67
N LEU A 287 7.57 12.28 -23.11
CA LEU A 287 6.47 13.17 -22.68
C LEU A 287 5.68 13.79 -23.86
N ASN A 288 6.25 13.80 -25.08
CA ASN A 288 5.70 14.52 -26.25
C ASN A 288 4.77 13.67 -27.14
N ALA A 289 4.26 12.57 -26.61
CA ALA A 289 3.36 11.72 -27.34
C ALA A 289 1.95 12.35 -27.41
N GLN A 290 1.63 13.00 -28.53
CA GLN A 290 0.25 13.06 -29.07
C GLN A 290 -0.24 11.64 -29.45
N ARG A 291 -0.06 10.64 -28.56
CA ARG A 291 -0.35 9.24 -28.83
C ARG A 291 -1.83 8.97 -28.61
N GLN A 292 -2.34 8.03 -29.41
CA GLN A 292 -3.72 7.57 -29.38
C GLN A 292 -4.13 7.22 -27.95
N HIS A 293 -5.12 7.94 -27.43
CA HIS A 293 -5.84 7.49 -26.25
C HIS A 293 -6.46 6.13 -26.58
N HIS A 294 -5.99 5.09 -25.90
CA HIS A 294 -6.68 3.81 -25.93
C HIS A 294 -8.08 4.03 -25.38
N LYS A 295 -9.11 3.65 -26.16
CA LYS A 295 -10.49 3.82 -25.76
C LYS A 295 -10.73 3.02 -24.48
N LEU A 296 -11.06 3.70 -23.39
CA LEU A 296 -11.43 3.06 -22.14
C LEU A 296 -12.70 2.23 -22.34
N GLU A 297 -12.69 0.98 -21.86
CA GLU A 297 -13.87 0.15 -21.84
C GLU A 297 -14.66 0.43 -20.56
N VAL A 298 -15.94 0.79 -20.70
CA VAL A 298 -16.84 0.96 -19.55
C VAL A 298 -17.41 -0.41 -19.22
N LEU A 299 -17.11 -0.94 -18.02
CA LEU A 299 -17.54 -2.30 -17.67
C LEU A 299 -18.96 -2.33 -17.09
N ARG A 300 -19.34 -1.36 -16.25
CA ARG A 300 -20.47 -1.55 -15.32
C ARG A 300 -21.74 -0.78 -15.68
N LEU A 301 -21.63 0.52 -15.94
CA LEU A 301 -22.79 1.38 -16.19
C LEU A 301 -22.63 2.01 -17.56
N THR A 302 -23.55 1.73 -18.48
CA THR A 302 -23.59 2.50 -19.73
C THR A 302 -23.77 3.98 -19.39
N THR A 303 -23.27 4.86 -20.24
CA THR A 303 -23.43 6.32 -20.10
C THR A 303 -24.88 6.72 -19.82
N GLU A 304 -25.85 6.07 -20.45
CA GLU A 304 -27.28 6.35 -20.25
C GLU A 304 -27.81 5.82 -18.90
N ALA A 305 -27.33 4.66 -18.44
CA ALA A 305 -27.67 4.15 -17.12
C ALA A 305 -27.12 5.06 -16.01
N TYR A 306 -25.88 5.55 -16.14
CA TYR A 306 -25.28 6.48 -15.19
C TYR A 306 -26.03 7.82 -15.15
N LYS A 307 -26.34 8.42 -16.31
CA LYS A 307 -27.16 9.64 -16.38
C LYS A 307 -28.55 9.44 -15.75
N THR A 308 -29.14 8.26 -15.90
CA THR A 308 -30.43 7.93 -15.27
C THR A 308 -30.30 7.83 -13.76
N ALA A 309 -29.23 7.22 -13.24
CA ALA A 309 -28.93 7.19 -11.82
C ALA A 309 -28.75 8.60 -11.24
N ILE A 310 -28.05 9.49 -11.96
CA ILE A 310 -27.91 10.91 -11.57
C ILE A 310 -29.29 11.58 -11.47
N LYS A 311 -30.16 11.40 -12.47
CA LYS A 311 -31.52 11.98 -12.43
C LYS A 311 -32.30 11.51 -11.20
N LYS A 312 -32.26 10.21 -10.88
CA LYS A 312 -32.89 9.65 -9.66
C LYS A 312 -32.29 10.21 -8.38
N ALA A 313 -30.96 10.34 -8.32
CA ALA A 313 -30.30 10.95 -7.17
C ALA A 313 -30.76 12.40 -6.96
N LYS A 314 -30.93 13.16 -8.05
CA LYS A 314 -31.47 14.52 -7.98
C LYS A 314 -32.90 14.57 -7.47
N GLU A 315 -33.75 13.61 -7.83
CA GLU A 315 -35.11 13.51 -7.29
C GLU A 315 -35.06 13.38 -5.76
N HIS A 316 -34.26 12.45 -5.23
CA HIS A 316 -34.05 12.30 -3.78
C HIS A 316 -33.49 13.56 -3.11
N ILE A 317 -32.66 14.35 -3.80
CA ILE A 317 -32.15 15.63 -3.27
C ILE A 317 -33.26 16.69 -3.21
N LEU A 318 -34.11 16.76 -4.24
CA LEU A 318 -35.20 17.73 -4.30
C LEU A 318 -36.33 17.39 -3.31
N ASP A 319 -36.57 16.10 -3.08
CA ASP A 319 -37.53 15.61 -2.10
C ASP A 319 -37.03 15.78 -0.65
N GLY A 320 -35.73 16.07 -0.47
CA GLY A 320 -35.12 16.33 0.83
C GLY A 320 -34.65 15.09 1.58
N ASP A 321 -34.62 13.92 0.94
CA ASP A 321 -34.14 12.66 1.52
C ASP A 321 -32.64 12.72 1.82
N ILE A 322 -31.90 13.31 0.88
CA ILE A 322 -30.47 13.58 0.96
C ILE A 322 -30.20 15.00 0.49
N HIS A 323 -29.01 15.48 0.76
CA HIS A 323 -28.57 16.78 0.32
C HIS A 323 -27.55 16.73 -0.82
N GLN A 324 -26.69 15.71 -0.79
CA GLN A 324 -25.70 15.43 -1.81
C GLN A 324 -25.39 13.94 -1.82
N VAL A 325 -24.95 13.41 -2.96
CA VAL A 325 -24.46 12.03 -3.08
C VAL A 325 -23.37 11.98 -4.14
N VAL A 326 -22.30 11.24 -3.86
CA VAL A 326 -21.27 10.97 -4.85
C VAL A 326 -21.63 9.66 -5.52
N LEU A 327 -21.95 9.69 -6.80
CA LEU A 327 -22.13 8.47 -7.60
C LEU A 327 -20.86 8.16 -8.37
N SER A 328 -20.60 6.88 -8.60
CA SER A 328 -19.38 6.39 -9.21
C SER A 328 -19.65 5.35 -10.29
N GLN A 329 -18.67 5.20 -11.18
CA GLN A 329 -18.68 4.20 -12.24
C GLN A 329 -17.28 3.61 -12.43
N GLN A 330 -17.25 2.36 -12.91
CA GLN A 330 -16.00 1.63 -13.14
C GLN A 330 -15.64 1.62 -14.63
N PHE A 331 -14.42 2.06 -14.92
CA PHE A 331 -13.75 1.85 -16.19
C PHE A 331 -12.73 0.73 -16.05
N ILE A 332 -12.49 0.01 -17.14
CA ILE A 332 -11.50 -1.06 -17.21
C ILE A 332 -10.51 -0.78 -18.32
N ARG A 333 -9.26 -1.12 -18.04
CA ARG A 333 -8.18 -1.13 -19.02
C ARG A 333 -7.36 -2.40 -18.86
N ARG A 334 -7.13 -3.11 -19.98
CA ARG A 334 -6.16 -4.21 -20.03
C ARG A 334 -4.77 -3.65 -20.33
N THR A 335 -3.73 -4.28 -19.78
CA THR A 335 -2.34 -3.87 -20.01
C THR A 335 -1.37 -5.03 -19.79
N PHE A 336 -0.18 -4.98 -20.37
CA PHE A 336 0.92 -5.91 -20.09
C PHE A 336 2.01 -5.30 -19.19
N SER A 337 1.83 -4.04 -18.78
CA SER A 337 2.71 -3.38 -17.81
C SER A 337 2.48 -3.95 -16.41
N ASP A 338 3.57 -4.22 -15.69
CA ASP A 338 3.47 -4.66 -14.28
C ASP A 338 2.85 -3.54 -13.42
N PRO A 339 2.04 -3.84 -12.39
CA PRO A 339 1.49 -2.81 -11.50
C PRO A 339 2.56 -1.89 -10.90
N LEU A 340 3.77 -2.38 -10.62
CA LEU A 340 4.86 -1.53 -10.12
C LEU A 340 5.39 -0.58 -11.22
N GLU A 341 5.38 -1.01 -12.48
CA GLU A 341 5.69 -0.13 -13.63
C GLU A 341 4.63 0.97 -13.79
N VAL A 342 3.35 0.63 -13.59
CA VAL A 342 2.25 1.61 -13.56
C VAL A 342 2.39 2.59 -12.39
N TYR A 343 2.79 2.12 -11.21
CA TYR A 343 3.07 2.99 -10.06
C TYR A 343 4.18 3.99 -10.37
N ARG A 344 5.30 3.53 -10.93
CA ARG A 344 6.42 4.40 -11.35
C ARG A 344 5.99 5.45 -12.36
N ALA A 345 5.12 5.08 -13.30
CA ALA A 345 4.55 6.01 -14.27
C ALA A 345 3.55 6.98 -13.63
N LEU A 346 2.74 6.53 -12.68
CA LEU A 346 1.79 7.39 -11.95
C LEU A 346 2.51 8.48 -11.16
N SER A 347 3.66 8.17 -10.55
CA SER A 347 4.51 9.17 -9.86
C SER A 347 5.00 10.29 -10.79
N ILE A 348 5.00 10.08 -12.11
CA ILE A 348 5.34 11.10 -13.11
C ILE A 348 4.09 11.84 -13.57
N VAL A 349 3.00 11.11 -13.84
CA VAL A 349 1.76 11.66 -14.44
C VAL A 349 0.95 12.50 -13.46
N ASP A 350 0.88 12.07 -12.21
CA ASP A 350 0.08 12.71 -11.16
C ASP A 350 0.79 12.56 -9.81
N PRO A 351 1.92 13.26 -9.58
CA PRO A 351 2.58 13.27 -8.28
C PRO A 351 1.69 13.95 -7.25
N SER A 352 1.27 13.20 -6.22
CA SER A 352 0.41 13.69 -5.14
C SER A 352 1.09 13.56 -3.77
N SER A 353 0.54 14.25 -2.77
CA SER A 353 1.11 14.27 -1.41
C SER A 353 1.20 12.90 -0.76
N PHE A 354 0.35 11.94 -1.17
CA PHE A 354 0.37 10.55 -0.70
C PHE A 354 0.27 9.60 -1.88
N MET A 355 1.43 9.11 -2.31
CA MET A 355 1.57 8.01 -3.26
C MET A 355 1.67 6.70 -2.49
N ALA A 356 0.94 5.69 -2.95
CA ALA A 356 0.99 4.36 -2.35
C ALA A 356 0.95 3.25 -3.39
N TYR A 357 1.86 2.30 -3.24
CA TYR A 357 1.75 0.97 -3.80
C TYR A 357 1.45 0.02 -2.64
N ILE A 358 0.29 -0.64 -2.64
CA ILE A 358 -0.09 -1.57 -1.57
C ILE A 358 -0.49 -2.88 -2.21
N GLN A 359 0.22 -3.94 -1.86
CA GLN A 359 -0.15 -5.30 -2.22
C GLN A 359 -0.84 -5.95 -1.03
N ILE A 360 -2.07 -6.41 -1.25
CA ILE A 360 -2.84 -7.18 -0.28
C ILE A 360 -3.31 -8.47 -0.94
N ARG A 361 -3.85 -9.40 -0.15
CA ARG A 361 -4.39 -10.64 -0.73
C ARG A 361 -5.57 -10.32 -1.63
N GLY A 362 -5.51 -10.79 -2.87
CA GLY A 362 -6.55 -10.60 -3.88
C GLY A 362 -6.45 -9.32 -4.73
N CYS A 363 -5.68 -8.30 -4.35
CA CYS A 363 -5.39 -7.16 -5.23
C CYS A 363 -4.15 -6.34 -4.89
N ILE A 364 -3.69 -5.57 -5.88
CA ILE A 364 -2.69 -4.51 -5.76
C ILE A 364 -3.37 -3.15 -5.96
N LEU A 365 -3.12 -2.22 -5.06
CA LEU A 365 -3.57 -0.83 -5.12
C LEU A 365 -2.41 0.07 -5.54
N VAL A 366 -2.61 0.81 -6.63
CA VAL A 366 -1.69 1.86 -7.10
C VAL A 366 -2.41 3.18 -6.96
N ALA A 367 -2.04 3.98 -5.94
CA ALA A 367 -2.78 5.17 -5.55
C ALA A 367 -1.92 6.44 -5.59
N SER A 368 -2.54 7.54 -6.02
CA SER A 368 -2.01 8.90 -5.95
C SER A 368 -3.03 9.82 -5.29
N SER A 369 -3.04 9.85 -3.96
CA SER A 369 -4.02 10.61 -3.21
C SER A 369 -3.47 11.96 -2.78
N PRO A 370 -4.20 13.07 -3.02
CA PRO A 370 -3.67 14.39 -2.77
C PRO A 370 -3.54 14.75 -1.28
N HIS A 371 -4.23 14.09 -0.34
CA HIS A 371 -4.27 14.51 1.07
C HIS A 371 -4.55 13.39 2.10
N ILE A 372 -4.01 13.53 3.32
CA ILE A 372 -4.39 12.73 4.51
C ILE A 372 -5.84 13.03 4.87
N PHE A 373 -6.62 11.98 5.13
CA PHE A 373 -8.01 12.07 5.56
C PHE A 373 -8.15 12.08 7.08
N ASN A 374 -7.57 11.09 7.77
CA ASN A 374 -7.55 11.03 9.22
C ASN A 374 -6.11 10.99 9.73
N TYR A 375 -5.82 11.90 10.65
CA TYR A 375 -4.54 11.97 11.34
C TYR A 375 -4.75 11.91 12.85
N VAL A 376 -3.98 11.08 13.55
CA VAL A 376 -3.86 11.14 15.01
C VAL A 376 -2.41 11.39 15.35
N ASP A 377 -2.14 12.50 16.03
CA ASP A 377 -0.79 12.77 16.53
C ASP A 377 -0.44 11.91 17.76
N LYS A 378 0.84 11.91 18.15
CA LYS A 378 1.33 11.15 19.32
C LYS A 378 0.71 11.59 20.65
N LYS A 379 0.05 12.75 20.71
CA LYS A 379 -0.67 13.26 21.89
C LYS A 379 -2.14 12.84 21.87
N GLY A 380 -2.58 12.08 20.87
CA GLY A 380 -3.95 11.63 20.70
C GLY A 380 -4.86 12.68 20.04
N LYS A 381 -4.32 13.77 19.50
CA LYS A 381 -5.14 14.78 18.82
C LYS A 381 -5.56 14.25 17.45
N PHE A 382 -6.85 14.00 17.31
CA PHE A 382 -7.47 13.63 16.04
C PHE A 382 -7.69 14.86 15.16
N THR A 383 -7.31 14.75 13.89
CA THR A 383 -7.56 15.74 12.85
C THR A 383 -8.18 15.04 11.65
N ASN A 384 -9.38 15.44 11.28
CA ASN A 384 -10.05 15.01 10.05
C ASN A 384 -9.99 16.16 9.03
N SER A 385 -9.45 15.90 7.85
CA SER A 385 -9.39 16.87 6.75
C SER A 385 -10.49 16.57 5.74
N THR A 386 -11.46 17.48 5.57
CA THR A 386 -12.48 17.34 4.53
C THR A 386 -12.09 17.96 3.21
N LEU A 387 -12.69 17.42 2.13
CA LEU A 387 -12.43 17.78 0.74
C LEU A 387 -12.54 19.29 0.47
N SER A 388 -13.32 20.03 1.24
CA SER A 388 -13.46 21.48 1.03
C SER A 388 -12.40 22.36 1.69
N THR A 389 -11.83 21.89 2.81
CA THR A 389 -10.60 22.50 3.34
C THR A 389 -9.45 22.25 2.37
N ILE A 390 -9.55 21.16 1.62
CA ILE A 390 -8.61 20.65 0.61
C ILE A 390 -8.72 21.41 -0.72
N GLU A 391 -9.91 21.58 -1.30
CA GLU A 391 -10.14 22.34 -2.53
C GLU A 391 -9.73 23.80 -2.36
N ARG A 392 -10.13 24.43 -1.24
CA ARG A 392 -9.77 25.81 -0.89
C ARG A 392 -8.26 26.01 -0.80
N LYS A 393 -7.50 25.03 -0.27
CA LYS A 393 -6.02 25.10 -0.24
C LYS A 393 -5.42 24.90 -1.63
N SER A 394 -5.97 23.98 -2.44
CA SER A 394 -5.47 23.68 -3.79
C SER A 394 -5.73 24.81 -4.80
N GLU A 395 -6.86 25.50 -4.71
CA GLU A 395 -7.22 26.66 -5.55
C GLU A 395 -6.39 27.89 -5.20
N ILE A 396 -6.27 28.21 -3.91
CA ILE A 396 -5.39 29.28 -3.42
C ILE A 396 -3.94 29.02 -3.87
N PHE A 397 -3.52 27.75 -3.95
CA PHE A 397 -2.16 27.40 -4.34
C PHE A 397 -1.93 27.44 -5.86
N LYS A 398 -2.85 26.92 -6.68
CA LYS A 398 -2.76 26.94 -8.15
C LYS A 398 -2.76 28.37 -8.73
N GLU A 399 -3.54 29.29 -8.15
CA GLU A 399 -3.59 30.68 -8.64
C GLU A 399 -2.40 31.54 -8.20
N ASN A 400 -1.79 31.27 -7.04
CA ASN A 400 -0.62 32.01 -6.55
C ASN A 400 0.64 31.79 -7.39
N ILE A 401 0.76 30.65 -8.09
CA ILE A 401 1.91 30.36 -8.95
C ILE A 401 1.71 30.90 -10.38
N LEU A 402 0.47 31.03 -10.87
CA LEU A 402 0.22 31.23 -12.30
C LEU A 402 -0.28 32.61 -12.72
N LEU A 403 -1.03 33.38 -11.91
CA LEU A 403 -1.78 34.52 -12.51
C LEU A 403 -1.91 35.83 -11.73
N GLY A 404 -1.47 35.97 -10.48
CA GLY A 404 -1.44 37.29 -9.79
C GLY A 404 -2.76 38.09 -9.85
N ARG A 405 -3.91 37.41 -9.87
CA ARG A 405 -5.26 38.01 -9.89
C ARG A 405 -6.05 37.57 -8.66
N PRO A 406 -6.90 38.43 -8.08
CA PRO A 406 -7.75 38.04 -6.94
C PRO A 406 -8.91 37.15 -7.39
N LEU A 407 -9.24 36.17 -6.53
CA LEU A 407 -10.35 35.21 -6.63
C LEU A 407 -11.63 35.86 -7.18
N ILE A 408 -12.09 35.42 -8.36
CA ILE A 408 -13.49 35.59 -8.76
C ILE A 408 -14.26 34.38 -8.23
N ASN A 409 -14.62 34.45 -6.96
CA ASN A 409 -15.45 33.45 -6.28
C ASN A 409 -16.79 33.29 -7.02
N GLY A 410 -17.03 32.14 -7.62
CA GLY A 410 -18.38 31.71 -7.96
C GLY A 410 -19.13 31.35 -6.67
N ASN A 411 -20.32 31.89 -6.45
CA ASN A 411 -21.14 31.62 -5.26
C ASN A 411 -21.47 30.12 -5.04
N LYS A 412 -21.37 29.28 -6.07
CA LYS A 412 -21.68 27.83 -5.99
C LYS A 412 -20.61 27.03 -5.23
N HIS A 413 -19.34 27.17 -5.61
CA HIS A 413 -18.24 26.45 -4.96
C HIS A 413 -18.06 26.85 -3.48
N HIS A 414 -18.45 28.06 -3.08
CA HIS A 414 -18.42 28.45 -1.65
C HIS A 414 -19.45 27.71 -0.80
N VAL A 415 -20.62 27.40 -1.35
CA VAL A 415 -21.68 26.69 -0.62
C VAL A 415 -21.33 25.22 -0.46
N GLU A 416 -20.88 24.55 -1.53
CA GLU A 416 -20.33 23.18 -1.49
C GLU A 416 -19.19 23.08 -0.46
N ASN A 417 -18.24 24.02 -0.52
CA ASN A 417 -17.08 23.99 0.34
C ASN A 417 -17.39 24.25 1.82
N THR A 418 -18.30 25.16 2.12
CA THR A 418 -18.69 25.43 3.51
C THR A 418 -19.39 24.20 4.11
N ARG A 419 -20.24 23.54 3.33
CA ARG A 419 -20.99 22.34 3.75
C ARG A 419 -20.08 21.13 4.02
N LEU A 420 -19.14 20.85 3.13
CA LEU A 420 -18.14 19.80 3.33
C LEU A 420 -17.23 20.07 4.55
N ALA A 421 -17.04 21.34 4.93
CA ALA A 421 -16.30 21.68 6.15
C ALA A 421 -17.14 21.36 7.39
N ASP A 422 -18.44 21.68 7.35
CA ASP A 422 -19.38 21.34 8.42
C ASP A 422 -19.54 19.82 8.61
N LEU A 423 -19.51 19.05 7.52
CA LEU A 423 -19.48 17.58 7.55
C LEU A 423 -18.25 17.04 8.28
N GLY A 424 -17.07 17.58 7.97
CA GLY A 424 -15.82 17.24 8.64
C GLY A 424 -15.85 17.53 10.12
N ASN A 425 -16.40 18.68 10.47
CA ASN A 425 -16.59 19.10 11.86
C ASN A 425 -17.58 18.20 12.60
N ASN A 426 -18.64 17.71 11.96
CA ASN A 426 -19.59 16.78 12.58
C ASN A 426 -18.98 15.39 12.81
N SER A 427 -18.26 14.87 11.82
CA SER A 427 -17.51 13.61 11.94
C SER A 427 -16.38 13.72 12.99
N CYS A 428 -15.74 14.88 13.10
CA CYS A 428 -14.72 15.17 14.12
C CYS A 428 -15.31 15.35 15.52
N LYS A 429 -16.45 16.04 15.69
CA LYS A 429 -17.14 16.19 16.98
C LYS A 429 -17.61 14.86 17.55
N LYS A 430 -18.18 13.99 16.69
CA LYS A 430 -18.49 12.60 17.07
C LYS A 430 -17.23 11.86 17.51
N ALA A 431 -16.06 12.26 17.01
CA ALA A 431 -14.78 11.66 17.35
C ALA A 431 -14.11 12.16 18.63
N THR A 432 -14.14 13.46 18.90
CA THR A 432 -13.46 14.07 20.04
C THR A 432 -14.19 13.87 21.36
N ASP A 433 -15.51 13.68 21.34
CA ASP A 433 -16.32 13.54 22.56
C ASP A 433 -16.56 12.07 22.97
N VAL A 434 -16.25 11.09 22.10
CA VAL A 434 -16.68 9.68 22.27
C VAL A 434 -15.56 8.64 22.13
N TYR A 435 -14.44 8.94 21.44
CA TYR A 435 -13.47 7.89 21.09
C TYR A 435 -12.25 7.84 22.01
N SER A 436 -12.00 6.64 22.56
CA SER A 436 -10.94 6.38 23.53
C SER A 436 -9.59 6.01 22.90
N THR A 437 -9.59 5.63 21.62
CA THR A 437 -8.42 5.12 20.89
C THR A 437 -8.41 5.59 19.42
N CYS A 438 -7.25 5.53 18.75
CA CYS A 438 -7.16 5.81 17.30
C CYS A 438 -8.04 4.86 16.46
N TRP A 439 -8.24 3.61 16.92
CA TRP A 439 -9.14 2.64 16.29
C TRP A 439 -10.61 3.06 16.36
N ASP A 440 -11.03 3.61 17.50
CA ASP A 440 -12.38 4.15 17.67
C ASP A 440 -12.59 5.36 16.75
N ALA A 441 -11.59 6.25 16.68
CA ALA A 441 -11.60 7.40 15.76
C ALA A 441 -11.68 6.98 14.30
N LEU A 442 -10.90 5.96 13.91
CA LEU A 442 -10.94 5.40 12.57
C LEU A 442 -12.33 4.82 12.25
N ARG A 443 -12.86 3.96 13.13
CA ARG A 443 -14.19 3.36 12.97
C ARG A 443 -15.29 4.40 12.78
N GLY A 444 -15.22 5.50 13.52
CA GLY A 444 -16.19 6.59 13.42
C GLY A 444 -16.06 7.46 12.16
N ALA A 445 -14.84 7.61 11.65
CA ALA A 445 -14.55 8.46 10.50
C ALA A 445 -14.71 7.73 9.17
N LEU A 446 -14.61 6.40 9.13
CA LEU A 446 -14.75 5.63 7.90
C LEU A 446 -16.22 5.43 7.48
N PRO A 447 -16.48 5.42 6.16
CA PRO A 447 -15.70 5.99 5.07
C PRO A 447 -15.96 7.50 5.02
N SER A 448 -15.17 8.23 4.22
CA SER A 448 -15.32 9.69 4.13
C SER A 448 -16.65 10.10 3.54
N ASP A 449 -17.31 11.07 4.20
CA ASP A 449 -18.53 11.72 3.71
C ASP A 449 -18.34 12.30 2.31
N ALA A 450 -17.12 12.75 1.99
CA ALA A 450 -16.81 13.39 0.71
C ALA A 450 -16.82 12.45 -0.50
N PHE A 451 -16.86 11.13 -0.28
CA PHE A 451 -16.99 10.12 -1.34
C PHE A 451 -18.30 9.34 -1.24
N ILE A 452 -19.20 9.73 -0.33
CA ILE A 452 -20.50 9.09 -0.12
C ILE A 452 -21.60 10.11 -0.37
N GLY A 453 -21.67 11.15 0.44
CA GLY A 453 -22.78 12.10 0.46
C GLY A 453 -23.33 12.34 1.87
N GLU A 454 -24.42 13.12 1.93
CA GLU A 454 -25.04 13.56 3.17
C GLU A 454 -26.58 13.47 3.08
N PRO A 455 -27.28 12.98 4.14
CA PRO A 455 -26.73 12.27 5.30
C PRO A 455 -26.09 10.92 4.95
N LYS A 456 -24.97 10.55 5.60
CA LYS A 456 -24.13 9.38 5.23
C LYS A 456 -24.94 8.09 5.02
N ILE A 457 -25.79 7.72 5.98
CA ILE A 457 -26.53 6.45 5.95
C ILE A 457 -27.51 6.40 4.76
N GLU A 458 -28.26 7.48 4.52
CA GLU A 458 -29.23 7.52 3.42
C GLU A 458 -28.52 7.60 2.06
N ALA A 459 -27.40 8.33 1.98
CA ALA A 459 -26.55 8.34 0.79
C ALA A 459 -26.00 6.94 0.46
N VAL A 460 -25.52 6.15 1.44
CA VAL A 460 -25.10 4.76 1.20
C VAL A 460 -26.26 3.89 0.70
N LYS A 461 -27.44 3.98 1.32
CA LYS A 461 -28.62 3.22 0.86
C LYS A 461 -29.01 3.58 -0.57
N LEU A 462 -28.86 4.85 -0.95
CA LEU A 462 -29.12 5.30 -2.31
C LEU A 462 -28.06 4.78 -3.28
N ILE A 463 -26.78 4.85 -2.90
CA ILE A 463 -25.66 4.27 -3.67
C ILE A 463 -25.91 2.78 -3.90
N ASP A 464 -26.25 2.01 -2.86
CA ASP A 464 -26.55 0.56 -2.96
C ASP A 464 -27.68 0.26 -3.97
N LYS A 465 -28.64 1.18 -4.13
CA LYS A 465 -29.74 1.03 -5.10
C LYS A 465 -29.35 1.43 -6.52
N LEU A 466 -28.47 2.41 -6.66
CA LEU A 466 -28.13 3.02 -7.95
C LEU A 466 -26.88 2.39 -8.59
N GLU A 467 -25.92 1.95 -7.77
CA GLU A 467 -24.69 1.27 -8.19
C GLU A 467 -24.87 -0.22 -8.02
N GLN A 468 -24.95 -0.93 -9.14
CA GLN A 468 -25.31 -2.36 -9.19
C GLN A 468 -24.29 -3.29 -8.50
N LYS A 469 -23.17 -2.79 -7.97
CA LYS A 469 -22.07 -3.56 -7.36
C LYS A 469 -21.36 -2.75 -6.28
N ARG A 470 -20.69 -3.46 -5.36
CA ARG A 470 -19.80 -2.84 -4.36
C ARG A 470 -18.64 -2.09 -5.00
N ARG A 471 -18.23 -1.01 -4.33
CA ARG A 471 -17.13 -0.12 -4.76
C ARG A 471 -15.75 -0.66 -4.41
N GLY A 472 -15.66 -1.53 -3.40
CA GLY A 472 -14.39 -2.06 -2.92
C GLY A 472 -13.46 -0.92 -2.49
N PRO A 473 -12.26 -0.77 -3.10
CA PRO A 473 -11.30 0.27 -2.70
C PRO A 473 -11.78 1.70 -2.83
N TYR A 474 -12.60 1.99 -3.83
CA TYR A 474 -12.99 3.35 -4.11
C TYR A 474 -13.89 3.95 -3.03
N GLY A 475 -13.54 5.15 -2.56
CA GLY A 475 -14.23 5.83 -1.46
C GLY A 475 -13.94 5.23 -0.07
N GLY A 476 -13.15 4.15 -0.03
CA GLY A 476 -12.51 3.64 1.17
C GLY A 476 -11.26 4.45 1.54
N SER A 477 -10.35 3.82 2.26
CA SER A 477 -9.10 4.43 2.70
C SER A 477 -7.97 3.43 2.82
N PHE A 478 -6.74 3.93 2.90
CA PHE A 478 -5.56 3.15 3.17
C PHE A 478 -4.57 3.96 4.01
N GLY A 479 -3.63 3.30 4.66
CA GLY A 479 -2.57 3.97 5.41
C GLY A 479 -2.07 3.12 6.55
N CYS A 480 -1.62 3.77 7.62
CA CYS A 480 -0.93 3.11 8.72
C CYS A 480 -1.37 3.61 10.11
N ILE A 481 -1.22 2.71 11.08
CA ILE A 481 -1.35 2.96 12.52
C ILE A 481 -0.07 2.43 13.17
N SER A 482 0.74 3.34 13.68
CA SER A 482 2.03 3.07 14.29
C SER A 482 1.87 2.36 15.65
N PHE A 483 2.89 1.61 16.07
CA PHE A 483 2.98 1.12 17.43
C PHE A 483 2.87 2.25 18.47
N SER A 484 3.41 3.43 18.15
CA SER A 484 3.31 4.62 19.00
C SER A 484 1.92 5.27 19.01
N LYS A 485 0.93 4.64 18.38
CA LYS A 485 -0.50 5.01 18.32
C LYS A 485 -0.83 6.24 17.47
N ASP A 486 0.17 6.83 16.83
CA ASP A 486 -0.04 7.77 15.72
C ASP A 486 -0.64 7.04 14.51
N MET A 487 -1.45 7.77 13.73
CA MET A 487 -2.22 7.22 12.62
C MET A 487 -2.21 8.19 11.45
N ASP A 488 -1.91 7.67 10.27
CA ASP A 488 -1.97 8.37 8.98
C ASP A 488 -2.86 7.56 8.03
N ILE A 489 -4.08 8.03 7.77
CA ILE A 489 -5.03 7.36 6.89
C ILE A 489 -5.47 8.32 5.79
N THR A 490 -5.42 7.83 4.56
CA THR A 490 -5.61 8.58 3.31
C THR A 490 -6.75 7.98 2.49
N LEU A 491 -7.43 8.80 1.70
CA LEU A 491 -8.56 8.33 0.88
C LEU A 491 -8.11 7.63 -0.39
N ALA A 492 -8.81 6.54 -0.72
CA ALA A 492 -8.64 5.76 -1.93
C ALA A 492 -9.51 6.34 -3.07
N SER A 493 -9.17 7.54 -3.53
CA SER A 493 -9.95 8.28 -4.55
C SER A 493 -9.36 8.20 -5.96
N LYS A 494 -8.05 8.30 -6.08
CA LYS A 494 -7.26 8.19 -7.31
C LYS A 494 -6.44 6.90 -7.27
N THR A 495 -7.15 5.79 -7.26
CA THR A 495 -6.58 4.46 -7.05
C THR A 495 -6.90 3.57 -8.23
N ILE A 496 -5.85 2.99 -8.83
CA ILE A 496 -5.93 1.93 -9.81
C ILE A 496 -5.85 0.61 -9.05
N VAL A 497 -6.85 -0.26 -9.23
CA VAL A 497 -6.91 -1.56 -8.56
C VAL A 497 -6.59 -2.66 -9.58
N PHE A 498 -5.61 -3.49 -9.28
CA PHE A 498 -5.25 -4.67 -10.06
C PHE A 498 -5.62 -5.92 -9.27
N PRO A 499 -6.74 -6.59 -9.58
CA PRO A 499 -7.09 -7.86 -8.94
C PRO A 499 -6.04 -8.94 -9.23
N THR A 500 -5.65 -9.70 -8.21
CA THR A 500 -4.65 -10.78 -8.29
C THR A 500 -5.26 -12.17 -8.12
N GLY A 501 -6.51 -12.26 -7.61
CA GLY A 501 -7.23 -13.52 -7.38
C GLY A 501 -7.63 -14.30 -8.65
N LYS A 502 -8.24 -15.49 -8.48
CA LYS A 502 -8.52 -16.50 -9.54
C LYS A 502 -9.21 -15.98 -10.81
N ALA A 503 -9.97 -14.87 -10.75
CA ALA A 503 -10.60 -14.25 -11.92
C ALA A 503 -9.62 -13.60 -12.91
N SER A 504 -8.34 -13.47 -12.53
CA SER A 504 -7.27 -12.83 -13.31
C SER A 504 -6.36 -13.83 -14.05
N GLU A 505 -6.73 -15.11 -14.10
CA GLU A 505 -6.02 -16.20 -14.82
C GLU A 505 -6.39 -16.31 -16.32
N ASN A 506 -6.72 -15.21 -16.99
CA ASN A 506 -6.76 -15.21 -18.46
C ASN A 506 -5.33 -15.08 -19.02
N LEU A 507 -4.55 -16.14 -18.90
CA LEU A 507 -3.21 -16.28 -19.50
C LEU A 507 -3.33 -16.42 -21.03
N TYR A 508 -3.51 -15.32 -21.75
CA TYR A 508 -3.37 -15.33 -23.20
C TYR A 508 -1.89 -15.47 -23.57
N HIS A 509 -1.53 -16.64 -24.13
CA HIS A 509 -0.21 -16.86 -24.72
C HIS A 509 -0.08 -16.03 -26.01
N SER A 510 0.46 -14.81 -25.91
CA SER A 510 0.93 -14.09 -27.09
C SER A 510 2.17 -14.79 -27.65
N LYS A 511 2.13 -15.15 -28.93
CA LYS A 511 3.14 -16.00 -29.59
C LYS A 511 4.51 -15.34 -29.80
N ASN A 512 4.77 -14.09 -29.39
CA ASN A 512 6.01 -13.41 -29.82
C ASN A 512 6.56 -12.23 -28.97
N LEU A 513 6.27 -12.12 -27.67
CA LEU A 513 6.99 -11.19 -26.78
C LEU A 513 7.42 -11.94 -25.51
N GLN A 514 8.52 -11.53 -24.87
CA GLN A 514 8.95 -12.07 -23.57
C GLN A 514 7.72 -12.26 -22.66
N LYS A 515 7.51 -13.47 -22.12
CA LYS A 515 6.25 -13.88 -21.45
C LYS A 515 5.82 -12.89 -20.35
N ARG A 516 4.99 -11.90 -20.70
CA ARG A 516 4.37 -10.95 -19.77
C ARG A 516 2.91 -11.33 -19.53
N ARG A 517 2.46 -11.19 -18.29
CA ARG A 517 1.07 -11.40 -17.88
C ARG A 517 0.21 -10.22 -18.37
N GLU A 518 -0.99 -10.51 -18.84
CA GLU A 518 -2.02 -9.48 -19.04
C GLU A 518 -2.68 -9.15 -17.69
N TRP A 519 -2.75 -7.86 -17.39
CA TRP A 519 -3.36 -7.29 -16.20
C TRP A 519 -4.67 -6.59 -16.56
N VAL A 520 -5.64 -6.63 -15.64
CA VAL A 520 -6.88 -5.88 -15.74
C VAL A 520 -6.86 -4.79 -14.68
N ALA A 521 -6.73 -3.54 -15.12
CA ALA A 521 -6.78 -2.36 -14.26
C ALA A 521 -8.22 -1.90 -14.09
N HIS A 522 -8.69 -1.81 -12.85
CA HIS A 522 -9.97 -1.23 -12.48
C HIS A 522 -9.77 0.23 -12.08
N LEU A 523 -10.47 1.13 -12.77
CA LEU A 523 -10.46 2.58 -12.57
C LEU A 523 -11.86 3.02 -12.14
N GLN A 524 -12.10 3.06 -10.84
CA GLN A 524 -13.35 3.59 -10.30
C GLN A 524 -13.22 5.10 -10.09
N VAL A 525 -14.18 5.86 -10.60
CA VAL A 525 -14.22 7.32 -10.49
C VAL A 525 -15.64 7.75 -10.22
N GLY A 526 -15.83 8.93 -9.63
CA GLY A 526 -17.15 9.39 -9.23
C GLY A 526 -17.30 10.89 -9.34
N ALA A 527 -18.54 11.33 -9.28
CA ALA A 527 -18.90 12.73 -9.37
C ALA A 527 -19.90 13.08 -8.28
N ASP A 528 -19.68 14.20 -7.62
CA ASP A 528 -20.60 14.72 -6.61
C ASP A 528 -21.87 15.25 -7.28
N ILE A 529 -23.03 14.85 -6.77
CA ILE A 529 -24.35 15.16 -7.34
C ILE A 529 -25.10 16.07 -6.37
N MET A 530 -25.51 17.21 -6.91
CA MET A 530 -26.37 18.21 -6.27
C MET A 530 -27.65 18.44 -7.09
N GLY A 531 -28.62 19.13 -6.49
CA GLY A 531 -29.92 19.41 -7.12
C GLY A 531 -29.85 20.12 -8.49
N ASP A 532 -28.81 20.90 -8.75
CA ASP A 532 -28.59 21.61 -10.02
C ASP A 532 -27.60 20.91 -10.97
N SER A 533 -27.09 19.73 -10.61
CA SER A 533 -26.11 19.00 -11.42
C SER A 533 -26.65 18.59 -12.79
N ASP A 534 -25.86 18.78 -13.85
CA ASP A 534 -26.19 18.28 -15.19
C ASP A 534 -25.65 16.84 -15.39
N PRO A 535 -26.48 15.85 -15.77
CA PRO A 535 -26.03 14.48 -15.94
C PRO A 535 -24.94 14.28 -17.01
N ALA A 536 -24.93 15.07 -18.09
CA ALA A 536 -23.91 14.96 -19.12
C ALA A 536 -22.58 15.54 -18.66
N ASP A 537 -22.59 16.64 -17.90
CA ASP A 537 -21.39 17.23 -17.30
C ASP A 537 -20.73 16.25 -16.31
N LYS A 538 -21.53 15.62 -15.44
CA LYS A 538 -21.04 14.66 -14.44
C LYS A 538 -20.50 13.38 -15.09
N GLN A 539 -21.09 12.92 -16.20
CA GLN A 539 -20.50 11.84 -17.00
C GLN A 539 -19.13 12.25 -17.55
N ARG A 540 -19.03 13.44 -18.16
CA ARG A 540 -17.77 13.92 -18.74
C ARG A 540 -16.68 14.08 -17.68
N GLN A 541 -17.03 14.51 -16.48
CA GLN A 541 -16.11 14.57 -15.35
C GLN A 541 -15.51 13.19 -15.03
N CYS A 542 -16.35 12.17 -14.86
CA CYS A 542 -15.86 10.80 -14.63
C CYS A 542 -14.95 10.31 -15.76
N GLU A 543 -15.34 10.52 -17.02
CA GLU A 543 -14.52 10.12 -18.18
C GLU A 543 -13.14 10.81 -18.18
N GLN A 544 -13.08 12.09 -17.81
CA GLN A 544 -11.83 12.84 -17.70
C GLN A 544 -10.94 12.35 -16.56
N GLU A 545 -11.51 12.05 -15.40
CA GLU A 545 -10.77 11.50 -14.25
C GLU A 545 -10.24 10.09 -14.56
N ALA A 546 -11.06 9.23 -15.17
CA ALA A 546 -10.62 7.90 -15.58
C ALA A 546 -9.53 7.97 -16.66
N ALA A 547 -9.67 8.87 -17.63
CA ALA A 547 -8.64 9.12 -18.64
C ALA A 547 -7.33 9.62 -18.00
N ALA A 548 -7.42 10.44 -16.95
CA ALA A 548 -6.24 10.93 -16.25
C ALA A 548 -5.44 9.82 -15.56
N LEU A 549 -6.13 8.91 -14.85
CA LEU A 549 -5.49 7.72 -14.27
C LEU A 549 -4.95 6.78 -15.36
N SER A 550 -5.70 6.61 -16.44
CA SER A 550 -5.30 5.77 -17.58
C SER A 550 -3.98 6.23 -18.22
N ARG A 551 -3.67 7.53 -18.21
CA ARG A 551 -2.37 8.03 -18.73
C ARG A 551 -1.16 7.42 -18.05
N ALA A 552 -1.24 7.03 -16.78
CA ALA A 552 -0.15 6.32 -16.10
C ALA A 552 0.10 4.94 -16.74
N ILE A 553 -0.96 4.25 -17.16
CA ILE A 553 -0.86 2.98 -17.87
C ILE A 553 -0.30 3.20 -19.29
N ASP A 554 -0.76 4.23 -20.02
CA ASP A 554 -0.19 4.58 -21.34
C ASP A 554 1.31 4.85 -21.24
N LEU A 555 1.72 5.64 -20.24
CA LEU A 555 3.12 5.96 -20.02
C LEU A 555 3.91 4.69 -19.69
N ALA A 556 3.43 3.84 -18.76
CA ALA A 556 4.09 2.58 -18.43
C ALA A 556 4.26 1.67 -19.65
N GLU A 557 3.22 1.49 -20.47
CA GLU A 557 3.30 0.68 -21.68
C GLU A 557 4.34 1.23 -22.66
N SER A 558 4.31 2.55 -22.89
CA SER A 558 5.26 3.19 -23.80
C SER A 558 6.70 3.19 -23.28
N SER A 559 6.88 3.16 -21.96
CA SER A 559 8.20 3.21 -21.32
C SER A 559 8.84 1.83 -21.18
N PHE A 560 8.06 0.78 -20.92
CA PHE A 560 8.59 -0.52 -20.49
C PHE A 560 8.30 -1.69 -21.43
N LEU A 561 7.39 -1.55 -22.40
CA LEU A 561 6.98 -2.63 -23.31
C LEU A 561 7.52 -2.52 -24.74
N GLN A 562 8.33 -1.50 -25.05
CA GLN A 562 8.91 -1.31 -26.39
C GLN A 562 9.98 -2.35 -26.75
#